data_AF-A0A9D8YVI0-F1
#
_entry.id   AF-A0A9D8YVI0-F1
#
_cell.length_a   1.000
_cell.length_b   1.000
_cell.length_c   1.000
_cell.angle_alpha   90.00
_cell.angle_beta   90.00
_cell.angle_gamma   90.00
#
_symmetry.space_group_name_H-M   'P 1'
#
loop_
_entity.id
_entity.type
_entity.pdbx_description
1 polymer ?
#
loop_
_entity_poly.entity_id
_entity_poly.type
_entity_poly.pdbx_seq_one_letter_code
_entity_poly.pdbx_strand_id
1 'polypeptide(L)'
;MTQTKQQQLFKVLSGIESQLEHVRFLINDSVPSSDWIDTKEFSNRSTLNNKTVTNYVGKGVIKKAKKINGRYLIHVSELEYWSK
;
A
#
# COMPACT_ATOMS: atom_id res chain seq x y z
N MET A 1 19.55 41.71 0.30
CA MET A 1 20.25 40.43 0.55
C MET A 1 19.34 39.30 1.05
N THR A 2 18.16 39.59 1.62
CA THR A 2 17.23 38.59 2.17
C THR A 2 16.43 37.84 1.08
N GLN A 3 16.03 38.51 0.00
CA GLN A 3 15.30 37.88 -1.13
C GLN A 3 16.08 36.75 -1.80
N THR A 4 17.40 36.88 -1.95
CA THR A 4 18.25 35.87 -2.59
C THR A 4 18.40 34.60 -1.75
N LYS A 5 18.46 34.73 -0.41
CA LYS A 5 18.46 33.57 0.49
C LYS A 5 17.13 32.82 0.47
N GLN A 6 16.02 33.55 0.44
CA GLN A 6 14.68 32.96 0.35
C GLN A 6 14.49 32.19 -0.97
N GLN A 7 14.94 32.74 -2.09
CA GLN A 7 14.90 32.04 -3.39
C GLN A 7 15.80 30.80 -3.42
N GLN A 8 16.97 30.85 -2.78
CA GLN A 8 17.83 29.68 -2.63
C GLN A 8 17.15 28.57 -1.81
N LEU A 9 16.47 28.91 -0.72
CA LEU A 9 15.72 27.95 0.09
C LEU A 9 14.59 27.29 -0.71
N PHE A 10 13.81 28.05 -1.48
CA PHE A 10 12.76 27.47 -2.35
C PHE A 10 13.33 26.52 -3.41
N LYS A 11 14.51 26.86 -3.98
CA LYS A 11 15.18 25.99 -4.95
C LYS A 11 15.64 24.67 -4.32
N VAL A 12 16.15 24.71 -3.09
CA VAL A 12 16.50 23.51 -2.32
C VAL A 12 15.25 22.68 -2.03
N LEU A 13 14.16 23.32 -1.61
CA LEU A 13 12.89 22.64 -1.30
C LEU A 13 12.32 21.92 -2.53
N SER A 14 12.32 22.59 -3.69
CA SER A 14 11.89 22.00 -4.96
C SER A 14 12.76 20.79 -5.36
N GLY A 15 14.07 20.86 -5.08
CA GLY A 15 14.99 19.75 -5.30
C GLY A 15 14.68 18.54 -4.42
N ILE A 16 14.37 18.77 -3.13
CA ILE A 16 13.99 17.71 -2.19
C ILE A 16 12.68 17.06 -2.61
N GLU A 17 11.68 17.85 -3.02
CA GLU A 17 10.39 17.33 -3.52
C GLU A 17 10.58 16.43 -4.75
N SER A 18 11.41 16.86 -5.71
CA SER A 18 11.73 16.06 -6.89
C SER A 18 12.43 14.75 -6.54
N GLN A 19 13.34 14.76 -5.56
CA GLN A 19 14.00 13.54 -5.07
C GLN A 19 13.01 12.59 -4.40
N LEU A 20 12.06 13.12 -3.62
CA LEU A 20 11.00 12.33 -2.99
C LEU A 20 10.10 11.66 -4.02
N GLU A 21 9.71 12.37 -5.07
CA GLU A 21 8.93 11.79 -6.18
C GLU A 21 9.70 10.69 -6.91
N HIS A 22 10.99 10.86 -7.12
CA HIS A 22 11.83 9.82 -7.72
C HIS A 22 11.91 8.58 -6.83
N VAL A 23 12.07 8.74 -5.51
CA VAL A 23 12.05 7.60 -4.57
C VAL A 23 10.70 6.89 -4.59
N ARG A 24 9.57 7.63 -4.64
CA ARG A 24 8.23 7.04 -4.79
C ARG A 24 8.11 6.24 -6.07
N PHE A 25 8.59 6.79 -7.19
CA PHE A 25 8.63 6.09 -8.46
C PHE A 25 9.42 4.79 -8.37
N LEU A 26 10.63 4.82 -7.81
CA LEU A 26 11.46 3.62 -7.63
C LEU A 26 10.79 2.59 -6.71
N ILE A 27 10.13 3.02 -5.64
CA ILE A 27 9.36 2.11 -4.78
C ILE A 27 8.23 1.45 -5.56
N ASN A 28 7.46 2.22 -6.34
CA ASN A 28 6.34 1.70 -7.14
C ASN A 28 6.80 0.79 -8.29
N ASP A 29 7.98 1.04 -8.86
CA ASP A 29 8.59 0.22 -9.91
C ASP A 29 9.21 -1.06 -9.34
N SER A 30 9.88 -0.96 -8.18
CA SER A 30 10.61 -2.06 -7.54
C SER A 30 9.71 -2.99 -6.71
N VAL A 31 8.63 -2.45 -6.15
CA VAL A 31 7.59 -3.23 -5.49
C VAL A 31 6.53 -3.45 -6.55
N PRO A 32 6.50 -4.61 -7.25
CA PRO A 32 5.33 -4.93 -8.04
C PRO A 32 4.16 -4.77 -7.08
N SER A 33 3.18 -3.95 -7.45
CA SER A 33 1.89 -3.95 -6.78
C SER A 33 1.37 -5.37 -6.96
N SER A 34 1.76 -6.26 -6.05
CA SER A 34 1.15 -7.54 -5.93
C SER A 34 -0.26 -7.14 -5.55
N ASP A 35 -1.14 -7.20 -6.54
CA ASP A 35 -2.57 -7.01 -6.34
C ASP A 35 -3.08 -8.01 -5.29
N TRP A 36 -2.24 -8.93 -4.83
CA TRP A 36 -2.45 -9.90 -3.78
C TRP A 36 -1.66 -9.50 -2.52
N ILE A 37 -2.37 -9.13 -1.46
CA ILE A 37 -1.83 -8.84 -0.13
C ILE A 37 -2.11 -9.99 0.84
N ASP A 38 -1.34 -10.13 1.91
CA ASP A 38 -1.60 -11.19 2.89
C ASP A 38 -2.78 -10.84 3.82
N THR A 39 -3.21 -11.82 4.64
CA THR A 39 -4.35 -11.62 5.56
C THR A 39 -4.10 -10.57 6.63
N LYS A 40 -2.84 -10.34 7.02
CA LYS A 40 -2.46 -9.34 8.01
C LYS A 40 -2.56 -7.94 7.41
N GLU A 41 -2.01 -7.76 6.23
CA GLU A 41 -2.09 -6.50 5.50
C GLU A 41 -3.53 -6.16 5.11
N PHE A 42 -4.31 -7.14 4.67
CA PHE A 42 -5.75 -6.96 4.42
C PHE A 42 -6.50 -6.52 5.69
N SER A 43 -6.19 -7.12 6.84
CA SER A 43 -6.82 -6.72 8.11
C SER A 43 -6.44 -5.30 8.55
N ASN A 44 -5.22 -4.84 8.27
CA ASN A 44 -4.81 -3.48 8.59
C ASN A 44 -5.50 -2.42 7.72
N ARG A 45 -5.96 -2.82 6.53
CA ARG A 45 -6.58 -1.93 5.52
C ARG A 45 -8.11 -2.07 5.45
N SER A 46 -8.72 -2.94 6.25
CA SER A 46 -10.16 -3.18 6.29
C SER A 46 -10.69 -3.01 7.72
N THR A 47 -12.00 -3.12 7.89
CA THR A 47 -12.66 -3.13 9.21
C THR A 47 -12.54 -4.46 9.95
N LEU A 48 -11.92 -5.47 9.34
CA LEU A 48 -11.86 -6.83 9.86
C LEU A 48 -10.54 -7.07 10.60
N ASN A 49 -10.61 -7.76 11.75
CA ASN A 49 -9.41 -8.29 12.39
C ASN A 49 -8.85 -9.50 11.62
N ASN A 50 -7.55 -9.79 11.78
CA ASN A 50 -6.85 -10.85 11.04
C ASN A 50 -7.47 -12.25 11.24
N LYS A 51 -7.99 -12.55 12.44
CA LYS A 51 -8.66 -13.84 12.72
C LYS A 51 -9.93 -14.00 11.88
N THR A 52 -10.73 -12.94 11.79
CA THR A 52 -11.94 -12.90 10.95
C THR A 52 -11.58 -13.01 9.47
N VAL A 53 -10.58 -12.25 9.01
CA VAL A 53 -10.09 -12.34 7.62
C VAL A 53 -9.69 -13.76 7.26
N THR A 54 -8.87 -14.41 8.10
CA THR A 54 -8.41 -15.79 7.87
C THR A 54 -9.57 -16.79 7.81
N ASN A 55 -10.56 -16.63 8.70
CA ASN A 55 -11.78 -17.45 8.69
C ASN A 55 -12.63 -17.24 7.43
N TYR A 56 -12.79 -15.98 7.01
CA TYR A 56 -13.58 -15.62 5.83
C TYR A 56 -12.95 -16.11 4.54
N VAL A 57 -11.62 -16.00 4.42
CA VAL A 57 -10.90 -16.61 3.29
C VAL A 57 -11.06 -18.13 3.32
N GLY A 58 -10.86 -18.77 4.49
CA GLY A 58 -11.01 -20.23 4.61
C GLY A 58 -12.42 -20.75 4.29
N LYS A 59 -13.45 -19.92 4.49
CA LYS A 59 -14.85 -20.21 4.15
C LYS A 59 -15.27 -19.77 2.74
N GLY A 60 -14.38 -19.14 1.98
CA GLY A 60 -14.69 -18.61 0.64
C GLY A 60 -15.60 -17.37 0.63
N VAL A 61 -15.74 -16.67 1.76
CA VAL A 61 -16.52 -15.42 1.87
C VAL A 61 -15.81 -14.28 1.13
N ILE A 62 -14.49 -14.17 1.31
CA ILE A 62 -13.63 -13.29 0.51
C ILE A 62 -13.32 -14.05 -0.78
N LYS A 63 -13.89 -13.59 -1.90
CA LYS A 63 -13.97 -14.39 -3.13
C LYS A 63 -12.65 -14.41 -3.89
N LYS A 64 -11.99 -13.25 -4.01
CA LYS A 64 -10.68 -13.15 -4.67
C LYS A 64 -9.56 -13.42 -3.68
N ALA A 65 -9.48 -14.67 -3.23
CA ALA A 65 -8.38 -15.15 -2.41
C ALA A 65 -7.73 -16.39 -3.02
N LYS A 66 -6.41 -16.53 -2.87
CA LYS A 66 -5.64 -17.70 -3.30
C LYS A 66 -4.70 -18.18 -2.20
N LYS A 67 -4.35 -19.46 -2.24
CA LYS A 67 -3.40 -20.05 -1.28
C LYS A 67 -2.08 -20.35 -1.98
N ILE A 68 -0.98 -19.79 -1.49
CA ILE A 68 0.38 -20.03 -1.98
C ILE A 68 1.27 -20.43 -0.81
N ASN A 69 1.93 -21.58 -0.90
CA ASN A 69 2.84 -22.10 0.14
C ASN A 69 2.24 -22.08 1.55
N GLY A 70 0.97 -22.49 1.67
CA GLY A 70 0.25 -22.52 2.95
C GLY A 70 -0.30 -21.17 3.42
N ARG A 71 0.04 -20.06 2.77
CA ARG A 71 -0.43 -18.70 3.12
C ARG A 71 -1.57 -18.26 2.22
N TYR A 72 -2.53 -17.56 2.80
CA TYR A 72 -3.59 -16.91 2.03
C TYR A 72 -3.14 -15.53 1.55
N LEU A 73 -3.41 -15.26 0.29
CA LEU A 73 -3.29 -13.96 -0.32
C LEU A 73 -4.66 -13.51 -0.84
N ILE A 74 -4.97 -12.24 -0.68
CA ILE A 74 -6.26 -11.64 -0.99
C ILE A 74 -6.04 -10.52 -2.00
N HIS A 75 -6.86 -10.48 -3.04
CA HIS A 75 -6.77 -9.43 -4.03
C HIS A 75 -7.19 -8.07 -3.44
N VAL A 76 -6.44 -7.00 -3.70
CA VAL A 76 -6.66 -5.64 -3.15
C VAL A 76 -8.05 -5.10 -3.50
N SER A 77 -8.63 -5.49 -4.64
CA SER A 77 -10.01 -5.10 -5.00
C SER A 77 -11.07 -5.58 -4.00
N GLU A 78 -10.77 -6.58 -3.17
CA GLU A 78 -11.70 -6.99 -2.11
C GLU A 78 -11.85 -5.88 -1.07
N LEU A 79 -10.86 -5.01 -0.86
CA LEU A 79 -10.93 -3.91 0.12
C LEU A 79 -12.12 -2.97 -0.13
N GLU A 80 -12.56 -2.81 -1.38
CA GLU A 80 -13.76 -2.01 -1.73
C GLU A 80 -15.02 -2.45 -0.97
N TYR A 81 -15.10 -3.73 -0.59
CA TYR A 81 -16.25 -4.30 0.12
C TYR A 81 -16.09 -4.27 1.65
N TRP A 82 -14.88 -4.06 2.17
CA TRP A 82 -14.55 -4.30 3.58
C TRP A 82 -13.91 -3.08 4.30
N SER A 83 -13.58 -2.01 3.58
CA SER A 83 -12.88 -0.83 4.11
C SER A 83 -13.76 0.40 4.42
N LYS A 84 -15.08 0.21 4.58
CA LYS A 84 -16.01 1.31 4.93
C LYS A 84 -15.99 1.69 6.40
#